data_AF-A0A938PVM3-F1
#
_entry.id   AF-A0A938PVM3-F1
#
_cell.length_a   1.000
_cell.length_b   1.000
_cell.length_c   1.000
_cell.angle_alpha   90.00
_cell.angle_beta   90.00
_cell.angle_gamma   90.00
#
_symmetry.space_group_name_H-M   'P 1'
#
loop_
_entity.id
_entity.type
_entity.pdbx_description
1 polymer ?
#
loop_
_entity_poly.entity_id
_entity_poly.type
_entity_poly.pdbx_seq_one_letter_code
_entity_poly.pdbx_strand_id
1 'polypeptide(L)'
;MIGERASSTIREAELRIRDLVAEAAASGDYGMVTSLVRVASSLSGLAELAEGRVASVGGASLSSGEESKHQSRTSRALAAARKKSRKVDYPRFESSCDRLVKIGWSKRERTEYVHKVPLEGVNAVIDRVLGLGNGGRTFTIEDLLPVKLGSGGDELPGYQVYICVAWLRAIGALERHGRAGYSIRSADVKATADEAWKVLQILQQSKHQRASDREAA
;
A
#
# COMPACT_ATOMS: atom_id res chain seq x y z
N MET A 1 -33.97 21.10 1.53
CA MET A 1 -34.48 19.72 1.33
C MET A 1 -33.63 18.85 0.39
N ILE A 2 -33.08 19.37 -0.71
CA ILE A 2 -32.27 18.52 -1.64
C ILE A 2 -30.96 18.01 -1.00
N GLY A 3 -30.23 18.88 -0.28
CA GLY A 3 -28.97 18.48 0.39
C GLY A 3 -29.15 17.39 1.45
N GLU A 4 -30.25 17.44 2.20
CA GLU A 4 -30.56 16.42 3.22
C GLU A 4 -30.87 15.05 2.60
N ARG A 5 -31.59 15.03 1.47
CA ARG A 5 -31.81 13.79 0.70
C ARG A 5 -30.50 13.24 0.14
N ALA A 6 -29.62 14.09 -0.37
CA ALA A 6 -28.32 13.67 -0.90
C ALA A 6 -27.41 13.09 0.19
N SER A 7 -27.29 13.75 1.35
CA SER A 7 -26.52 13.24 2.50
C SER A 7 -27.07 11.89 2.99
N SER A 8 -28.40 11.75 3.08
CA SER A 8 -29.05 10.48 3.46
C SER A 8 -28.69 9.33 2.51
N THR A 9 -28.77 9.55 1.19
CA THR A 9 -28.40 8.54 0.19
C THR A 9 -26.93 8.14 0.26
N ILE A 10 -26.02 9.09 0.51
CA ILE A 10 -24.59 8.78 0.65
C ILE A 10 -24.33 7.91 1.89
N ARG A 11 -24.98 8.21 3.02
CA ARG A 11 -24.86 7.40 4.25
C ARG A 11 -25.40 5.98 4.07
N GLU A 12 -26.52 5.82 3.36
CA GLU A 12 -27.06 4.50 3.05
C GLU A 12 -26.09 3.68 2.17
N ALA A 13 -25.48 4.32 1.17
CA ALA A 13 -24.46 3.68 0.34
C ALA A 13 -23.22 3.28 1.16
N GLU A 14 -22.79 4.12 2.10
CA GLU A 14 -21.66 3.82 2.98
C GLU A 14 -21.93 2.59 3.86
N LEU A 15 -23.13 2.50 4.47
CA LEU A 15 -23.54 1.33 5.26
C LEU A 15 -23.47 0.06 4.42
N ARG A 16 -24.02 0.10 3.20
CA ARG A 16 -24.02 -1.05 2.30
C ARG A 16 -22.61 -1.47 1.87
N ILE A 17 -21.68 -0.53 1.72
CA ILE A 17 -20.28 -0.85 1.43
C ILE A 17 -19.60 -1.52 2.63
N ARG A 18 -19.92 -1.12 3.87
CA ARG A 18 -19.39 -1.79 5.07
C ARG A 18 -19.83 -3.26 5.14
N ASP A 19 -21.08 -3.54 4.81
CA ASP A 19 -21.58 -4.93 4.74
C ASP A 19 -20.81 -5.74 3.68
N LEU A 20 -20.62 -5.17 2.49
CA LEU A 20 -19.84 -5.82 1.42
C LEU A 20 -18.36 -6.02 1.80
N VAL A 21 -17.77 -5.11 2.59
CA VAL A 21 -16.41 -5.27 3.12
C VAL A 21 -16.36 -6.46 4.07
N ALA A 22 -17.35 -6.60 4.96
CA ALA A 22 -17.43 -7.72 5.89
C ALA A 22 -17.60 -9.06 5.15
N GLU A 23 -18.46 -9.12 4.12
CA GLU A 23 -18.64 -10.30 3.27
C GLU A 23 -17.36 -10.66 2.49
N ALA A 24 -16.69 -9.67 1.91
CA ALA A 24 -15.41 -9.86 1.22
C ALA A 24 -14.30 -10.35 2.16
N ALA A 25 -14.28 -9.85 3.40
CA ALA A 25 -13.35 -10.31 4.42
C ALA A 25 -13.64 -11.75 4.86
N ALA A 26 -14.92 -12.10 5.08
CA ALA A 26 -15.34 -13.45 5.46
C ALA A 26 -15.03 -14.49 4.37
N SER A 27 -15.12 -14.11 3.09
CA SER A 27 -14.77 -14.96 1.95
C SER A 27 -13.27 -14.98 1.63
N GLY A 28 -12.45 -14.20 2.36
CA GLY A 28 -11.00 -14.11 2.18
C GLY A 28 -10.56 -13.36 0.92
N ASP A 29 -11.45 -12.59 0.28
CA ASP A 29 -11.13 -11.79 -0.90
C ASP A 29 -10.61 -10.39 -0.53
N TYR A 30 -9.40 -10.35 0.03
CA TYR A 30 -8.79 -9.11 0.52
C TYR A 30 -8.55 -8.05 -0.58
N GLY A 31 -8.45 -8.45 -1.86
CA GLY A 31 -8.37 -7.49 -2.96
C GLY A 31 -9.65 -6.69 -3.15
N MET A 32 -10.80 -7.34 -2.94
CA MET A 32 -12.10 -6.68 -2.94
C MET A 32 -12.25 -5.77 -1.72
N VAL A 33 -11.79 -6.22 -0.53
CA VAL A 33 -11.77 -5.39 0.69
C VAL A 33 -11.04 -4.06 0.46
N THR A 34 -9.81 -4.09 -0.08
CA THR A 34 -9.05 -2.86 -0.36
C THR A 34 -9.77 -1.94 -1.35
N SER A 35 -10.39 -2.52 -2.38
CA SER A 35 -11.14 -1.77 -3.39
C SER A 35 -12.37 -1.08 -2.78
N LEU A 36 -13.14 -1.80 -1.96
CA LEU A 36 -14.33 -1.30 -1.28
C LEU A 36 -14.00 -0.23 -0.24
N VAL A 37 -12.91 -0.40 0.53
CA VAL A 37 -12.43 0.62 1.49
C VAL A 37 -12.11 1.93 0.77
N ARG A 38 -11.45 1.87 -0.40
CA ARG A 38 -11.17 3.08 -1.19
C ARG A 38 -12.44 3.80 -1.67
N VAL A 39 -13.47 3.04 -2.05
CA VAL A 39 -14.78 3.60 -2.41
C VAL A 39 -15.45 4.24 -1.20
N ALA A 40 -15.41 3.59 -0.03
CA ALA A 40 -15.95 4.13 1.22
C ALA A 40 -15.28 5.47 1.60
N SER A 41 -13.94 5.56 1.50
CA SER A 41 -13.23 6.83 1.74
C SER A 41 -13.64 7.93 0.75
N SER A 42 -13.91 7.58 -0.50
CA SER A 42 -14.34 8.54 -1.52
C SER A 42 -15.77 9.05 -1.23
N LEU A 43 -16.67 8.16 -0.79
CA LEU A 43 -18.04 8.53 -0.40
C LEU A 43 -18.06 9.39 0.87
N SER A 44 -17.20 9.10 1.84
CA SER A 44 -17.05 9.93 3.04
C SER A 44 -16.67 11.37 2.68
N GLY A 45 -15.71 11.56 1.76
CA GLY A 45 -15.38 12.90 1.25
C GLY A 45 -16.53 13.60 0.53
N LEU A 46 -17.33 12.86 -0.25
CA LEU A 46 -18.54 13.42 -0.89
C LEU A 46 -19.63 13.78 0.12
N ALA A 47 -19.77 13.03 1.21
CA ALA A 47 -20.71 13.33 2.29
C ALA A 47 -20.36 14.65 2.98
N GLU A 48 -19.08 14.87 3.30
CA GLU A 48 -18.61 16.11 3.92
C GLU A 48 -18.85 17.32 3.01
N LEU A 49 -18.58 17.18 1.71
CA LEU A 49 -18.87 18.22 0.71
C LEU A 49 -20.36 18.52 0.62
N ALA A 50 -21.22 17.50 0.64
CA ALA A 50 -22.68 17.66 0.58
C ALA A 50 -23.25 18.35 1.83
N GLU A 51 -22.61 18.19 2.99
CA GLU A 51 -22.98 18.87 4.24
C GLU A 51 -22.48 20.32 4.32
N GLY A 52 -21.81 20.83 3.29
CA GLY A 52 -21.27 22.19 3.27
C GLY A 52 -20.11 22.40 4.24
N ARG A 53 -19.55 21.31 4.80
CA ARG A 53 -18.28 21.36 5.52
C ARG A 53 -17.18 21.39 4.50
N VAL A 54 -16.71 22.60 4.20
CA VAL A 54 -15.55 22.79 3.34
C VAL A 54 -14.32 22.27 4.08
N ALA A 55 -14.05 20.96 3.97
CA ALA A 55 -12.72 20.46 4.17
C ALA A 55 -11.85 21.11 3.08
N SER A 56 -10.83 21.84 3.50
CA SER A 56 -9.78 22.37 2.64
C SER A 56 -9.02 21.17 2.02
N VAL A 57 -9.53 20.65 0.90
CA VAL A 57 -8.91 19.53 0.19
C VAL A 57 -7.97 20.11 -0.86
N GLY A 58 -6.67 20.01 -0.56
CA GLY A 58 -5.59 20.24 -1.51
C GLY A 58 -5.79 19.38 -2.77
N GLY A 59 -5.65 20.03 -3.92
CA GLY A 59 -6.04 19.51 -5.23
C GLY A 59 -5.33 18.22 -5.62
N ALA A 60 -6.13 17.23 -6.03
CA ALA A 60 -5.70 16.13 -6.87
C ALA A 60 -6.38 16.28 -8.24
N SER A 61 -5.56 16.61 -9.24
CA SER A 61 -5.90 16.78 -10.64
C SER A 61 -6.39 15.46 -11.25
N LEU A 62 -7.64 15.44 -11.73
CA LEU A 62 -8.22 14.35 -12.51
C LEU A 62 -8.02 14.65 -14.00
N SER A 63 -7.11 13.90 -14.62
CA SER A 63 -6.96 13.84 -16.08
C SER A 63 -8.07 12.97 -16.67
N SER A 64 -8.91 13.57 -17.51
CA SER A 64 -9.96 12.93 -18.31
C SER A 64 -9.46 12.81 -19.75
N GLY A 65 -9.68 11.65 -20.39
CA GLY A 65 -9.25 11.39 -21.76
C GLY A 65 -9.92 10.15 -22.37
N GLU A 66 -11.11 10.39 -22.93
CA GLU A 66 -11.72 9.84 -24.16
C GLU A 66 -12.07 8.33 -24.30
N GLU A 67 -13.39 8.13 -24.33
CA GLU A 67 -14.23 7.28 -25.21
C GLU A 67 -13.74 7.20 -26.68
N SER A 68 -14.10 6.27 -27.58
CA SER A 68 -15.06 5.15 -27.66
C SER A 68 -14.81 4.42 -29.00
N LYS A 69 -15.19 3.13 -29.11
CA LYS A 69 -16.15 2.56 -30.10
C LYS A 69 -15.97 1.05 -30.34
N HIS A 70 -17.09 0.32 -30.17
CA HIS A 70 -17.73 -0.72 -31.04
C HIS A 70 -16.85 -1.68 -31.88
N GLN A 71 -17.17 -2.97 -32.11
CA GLN A 71 -18.34 -3.80 -31.85
C GLN A 71 -17.98 -5.28 -32.18
N SER A 72 -18.56 -6.20 -31.41
CA SER A 72 -19.13 -7.50 -31.80
C SER A 72 -18.46 -8.42 -32.85
N ARG A 73 -18.16 -9.67 -32.46
CA ARG A 73 -19.04 -10.82 -32.72
C ARG A 73 -18.49 -12.15 -32.16
N THR A 74 -19.47 -12.89 -31.66
CA THR A 74 -19.51 -14.23 -31.07
C THR A 74 -19.07 -15.37 -31.99
N SER A 75 -18.23 -16.28 -31.45
CA SER A 75 -18.32 -17.73 -31.66
C SER A 75 -17.51 -18.44 -30.57
N ARG A 76 -18.17 -19.00 -29.55
CA ARG A 76 -18.52 -20.44 -29.46
C ARG A 76 -17.29 -21.34 -29.34
N ALA A 77 -16.89 -21.65 -28.10
CA ALA A 77 -16.58 -23.01 -27.64
C ALA A 77 -16.02 -22.97 -26.21
N LEU A 78 -16.76 -23.63 -25.32
CA LEU A 78 -16.36 -23.99 -23.96
C LEU A 78 -15.10 -24.87 -24.01
N ALA A 79 -13.93 -24.28 -23.79
CA ALA A 79 -12.72 -25.04 -23.49
C ALA A 79 -11.78 -24.17 -22.64
N ALA A 80 -11.53 -24.65 -21.42
CA ALA A 80 -10.57 -24.13 -20.46
C ALA A 80 -10.86 -22.72 -19.93
N ALA A 81 -11.76 -22.65 -18.94
CA ALA A 81 -11.71 -21.63 -17.90
C ALA A 81 -10.41 -21.79 -17.08
N ARG A 82 -9.26 -21.50 -17.71
CA ARG A 82 -8.00 -21.28 -17.01
C ARG A 82 -8.28 -20.12 -16.06
N LYS A 83 -8.42 -20.43 -14.77
CA LYS A 83 -8.49 -19.44 -13.69
C LYS A 83 -7.37 -18.44 -13.98
N LYS A 84 -7.73 -17.23 -14.42
CA LYS A 84 -6.76 -16.16 -14.63
C LYS A 84 -6.07 -15.99 -13.28
N SER A 85 -4.81 -16.41 -13.19
CA SER A 85 -4.03 -16.20 -11.98
C SER A 85 -4.10 -14.70 -11.70
N ARG A 86 -4.54 -14.34 -10.49
CA ARG A 86 -4.62 -12.94 -10.07
C ARG A 86 -3.25 -12.33 -10.35
N LYS A 87 -3.19 -11.26 -11.15
CA LYS A 87 -1.93 -10.55 -11.40
C LYS A 87 -1.42 -10.12 -10.04
N VAL A 88 -0.33 -10.72 -9.60
CA VAL A 88 0.33 -10.33 -8.36
C VAL A 88 0.98 -8.98 -8.64
N ASP A 89 0.52 -7.94 -7.95
CA ASP A 89 1.14 -6.63 -8.03
C ASP A 89 2.50 -6.67 -7.34
N TYR A 90 3.56 -6.42 -8.10
CA TYR A 90 4.94 -6.30 -7.61
C TYR A 90 5.33 -4.81 -7.51
N PRO A 91 6.22 -4.44 -6.58
CA PRO A 91 6.88 -5.29 -5.58
C PRO A 91 5.98 -5.62 -4.39
N ARG A 92 6.22 -6.78 -3.75
CA ARG A 92 5.61 -7.15 -2.47
C ARG A 92 6.59 -6.98 -1.34
N PHE A 93 6.05 -6.72 -0.15
CA PHE A 93 6.82 -6.67 1.08
C PHE A 93 6.27 -7.70 2.06
N GLU A 94 7.17 -8.39 2.75
CA GLU A 94 6.88 -9.35 3.79
C GLU A 94 7.81 -9.07 4.97
N SER A 95 7.39 -9.41 6.18
CA SER A 95 8.33 -9.55 7.30
C SER A 95 8.78 -11.01 7.35
N SER A 96 9.98 -11.21 7.89
CA SER A 96 10.52 -12.54 8.22
C SER A 96 11.31 -12.40 9.51
N CYS A 97 10.72 -12.80 10.63
CA CYS A 97 11.31 -12.65 11.96
C CYS A 97 11.70 -11.18 12.25
N ASP A 98 12.98 -10.88 12.12
CA ASP A 98 13.65 -9.61 12.37
C ASP A 98 14.04 -8.88 11.06
N ARG A 99 13.48 -9.26 9.90
CA ARG A 99 13.88 -8.72 8.60
C ARG A 99 12.71 -8.27 7.74
N LEU A 100 12.90 -7.16 7.04
CA LEU A 100 12.05 -6.71 5.95
C LEU A 100 12.48 -7.43 4.68
N VAL A 101 11.53 -8.06 4.01
CA VAL A 101 11.76 -8.81 2.78
C VAL A 101 11.02 -8.14 1.63
N LYS A 102 11.76 -7.67 0.63
CA LYS A 102 11.19 -7.18 -0.63
C LYS A 102 11.26 -8.29 -1.68
N ILE A 103 10.11 -8.67 -2.20
CA ILE A 103 9.96 -9.66 -3.26
C ILE A 103 9.61 -8.92 -4.55
N GLY A 104 10.46 -9.05 -5.57
CA GLY A 104 10.23 -8.46 -6.89
C GLY A 104 10.26 -9.50 -8.00
N TRP A 105 9.82 -9.11 -9.19
CA TRP A 105 9.82 -9.97 -10.38
C TRP A 105 11.01 -9.65 -11.29
N SER A 106 11.87 -10.64 -11.54
CA SER A 106 12.98 -10.52 -12.48
C SER A 106 12.46 -10.62 -13.90
N LYS A 107 12.59 -9.55 -14.70
CA LYS A 107 12.20 -9.58 -16.13
C LYS A 107 13.07 -10.53 -16.95
N ARG A 108 14.36 -10.62 -16.62
CA ARG A 108 15.34 -11.44 -17.36
C ARG A 108 15.17 -12.92 -17.07
N GLU A 109 15.08 -13.29 -15.79
CA GLU A 109 15.03 -14.68 -15.36
C GLU A 109 13.60 -15.21 -15.23
N ARG A 110 12.59 -14.32 -15.23
CA ARG A 110 11.17 -14.65 -15.02
C ARG A 110 10.94 -15.41 -13.70
N THR A 111 11.71 -15.03 -12.68
CA THR A 111 11.68 -15.58 -11.32
C THR A 111 11.48 -14.47 -10.31
N GLU A 112 11.04 -14.82 -9.10
CA GLU A 112 11.00 -13.88 -7.98
C GLU A 112 12.41 -13.67 -7.41
N TYR A 113 12.81 -12.42 -7.23
CA TYR A 113 14.04 -12.07 -6.53
C TYR A 113 13.70 -11.52 -5.15
N VAL A 114 14.56 -11.82 -4.17
CA VAL A 114 14.34 -11.52 -2.76
C VAL A 114 15.48 -10.66 -2.24
N HIS A 115 15.15 -9.52 -1.63
CA HIS A 115 16.10 -8.74 -0.85
C HIS A 115 15.67 -8.65 0.60
N LYS A 116 16.64 -8.70 1.51
CA LYS A 116 16.41 -8.69 2.96
C LYS A 116 17.11 -7.49 3.58
N VAL A 117 16.45 -6.86 4.54
CA VAL A 117 17.00 -5.77 5.36
C VAL A 117 16.72 -6.08 6.83
N PRO A 118 17.69 -6.02 7.75
CA PRO A 118 17.44 -6.19 9.18
C PRO A 118 16.51 -5.08 9.71
N LEU A 119 15.66 -5.41 10.68
CA LEU A 119 14.72 -4.48 11.32
C LEU A 119 15.46 -3.29 11.96
N GLU A 120 16.64 -3.53 12.53
CA GLU A 120 17.52 -2.46 13.01
C GLU A 120 17.86 -1.46 11.90
N GLY A 121 18.17 -1.93 10.68
CA GLY A 121 18.42 -1.08 9.53
C GLY A 121 17.17 -0.34 9.06
N VAL A 122 15.99 -0.96 9.17
CA VAL A 122 14.71 -0.28 8.88
C VAL A 122 14.50 0.88 9.85
N ASN A 123 14.69 0.64 11.16
CA ASN A 123 14.55 1.63 12.20
C ASN A 123 15.57 2.78 12.03
N ALA A 124 16.82 2.46 11.74
CA ALA A 124 17.86 3.46 11.48
C ALA A 124 17.50 4.36 10.28
N VAL A 125 16.92 3.80 9.22
CA VAL A 125 16.42 4.57 8.07
C VAL A 125 15.25 5.48 8.49
N ILE A 126 14.30 4.98 9.29
CA ILE A 126 13.16 5.77 9.78
C ILE A 126 13.64 6.97 10.59
N ASP A 127 14.56 6.76 11.53
CA ASP A 127 15.11 7.83 12.38
C ASP A 127 15.83 8.88 11.53
N ARG A 128 16.59 8.45 10.51
CA ARG A 128 17.26 9.36 9.57
C ARG A 128 16.26 10.15 8.73
N VAL A 129 15.21 9.49 8.21
CA VAL A 129 14.12 10.14 7.48
C VAL A 129 13.45 11.21 8.32
N LEU A 130 13.14 10.91 9.59
CA LEU A 130 12.55 11.86 10.53
C LEU A 130 13.44 13.08 10.75
N GLY A 131 14.76 12.87 10.88
CA GLY A 131 15.73 13.96 11.03
C GLY A 131 15.80 14.90 9.81
N LEU A 132 15.73 14.35 8.59
CA LEU A 132 15.83 15.11 7.34
C LEU A 132 14.50 15.77 6.94
N GLY A 133 13.40 15.03 7.05
CA GLY A 133 12.07 15.44 6.58
C GLY A 133 11.28 16.31 7.56
N ASN A 134 11.83 16.61 8.75
CA ASN A 134 11.14 17.46 9.72
C ASN A 134 10.79 18.84 9.14
N GLY A 135 9.56 19.29 9.39
CA GLY A 135 9.02 20.54 8.86
C GLY A 135 8.57 20.47 7.39
N GLY A 136 8.31 19.28 6.85
CA GLY A 136 7.84 19.10 5.47
C GLY A 136 8.92 19.30 4.40
N ARG A 137 10.19 19.27 4.80
CA ARG A 137 11.33 19.41 3.88
C ARG A 137 11.45 18.19 2.96
N THR A 138 11.81 18.45 1.71
CA THR A 138 12.17 17.40 0.75
C THR A 138 13.61 16.95 0.97
N PHE A 139 13.89 15.66 0.79
CA PHE A 139 15.24 15.08 0.88
C PHE A 139 15.46 14.04 -0.22
N THR A 140 16.70 13.88 -0.66
CA THR A 140 17.13 12.90 -1.67
C THR A 140 17.66 11.61 -1.01
N ILE A 141 17.99 10.58 -1.80
CA ILE A 141 18.62 9.37 -1.23
C ILE A 141 20.04 9.68 -0.80
N GLU A 142 20.71 10.57 -1.51
CA GLU A 142 22.06 11.03 -1.24
C GLU A 142 22.13 11.73 0.13
N ASP A 143 21.11 12.50 0.51
CA ASP A 143 21.00 13.11 1.85
C ASP A 143 20.80 12.07 2.97
N LEU A 144 20.13 10.97 2.62
CA LEU A 144 19.81 9.88 3.54
C LEU A 144 21.06 9.03 3.84
N LEU A 145 21.99 8.94 2.90
CA LEU A 145 23.24 8.19 3.04
C LEU A 145 24.36 9.04 3.68
N PRO A 146 25.26 8.44 4.46
CA PRO A 146 25.25 7.07 4.96
C PRO A 146 24.25 6.86 6.11
N VAL A 147 23.75 5.63 6.26
CA VAL A 147 22.90 5.24 7.41
C VAL A 147 23.71 4.35 8.34
N LYS A 148 23.99 4.84 9.55
CA LYS A 148 24.76 4.09 10.56
C LYS A 148 23.85 3.22 11.43
N LEU A 149 24.30 2.00 11.69
CA LEU A 149 23.65 1.03 12.58
C LEU A 149 24.27 1.15 13.97
N GLY A 150 23.42 1.45 14.97
CA GLY A 150 23.83 1.60 16.37
C GLY A 150 24.99 2.57 16.60
N SER A 151 25.70 2.36 17.71
CA SER A 151 26.90 3.11 18.11
C SER A 151 28.20 2.54 17.53
N GLY A 152 28.17 1.31 17.01
CA GLY A 152 29.34 0.59 16.49
C GLY A 152 29.87 1.09 15.15
N GLY A 153 29.08 1.90 14.44
CA GLY A 153 29.52 2.56 13.21
C GLY A 153 29.38 1.74 11.94
N ASP A 154 28.81 0.54 11.99
CA ASP A 154 28.50 -0.25 10.81
C ASP A 154 27.53 0.52 9.90
N GLU A 155 27.86 0.61 8.61
CA GLU A 155 27.03 1.32 7.65
C GLU A 155 26.07 0.34 6.96
N LEU A 156 24.79 0.71 6.91
CA LEU A 156 23.79 -0.04 6.16
C LEU A 156 24.06 0.11 4.65
N PRO A 157 24.28 -0.99 3.91
CA PRO A 157 24.48 -0.94 2.47
C PRO A 157 23.41 -0.11 1.74
N GLY A 158 23.83 0.75 0.81
CA GLY A 158 22.92 1.67 0.12
C GLY A 158 21.71 0.98 -0.53
N TYR A 159 21.88 -0.21 -1.12
CA TYR A 159 20.77 -0.97 -1.71
C TYR A 159 19.68 -1.34 -0.69
N GLN A 160 20.04 -1.54 0.58
CA GLN A 160 19.08 -1.80 1.67
C GLN A 160 18.31 -0.53 2.05
N VAL A 161 18.97 0.63 2.03
CA VAL A 161 18.31 1.93 2.20
C VAL A 161 17.22 2.15 1.14
N TYR A 162 17.49 1.83 -0.13
CA TYR A 162 16.48 1.91 -1.19
C TYR A 162 15.27 0.99 -0.95
N ILE A 163 15.47 -0.16 -0.32
CA ILE A 163 14.38 -1.09 0.03
C ILE A 163 13.50 -0.48 1.12
N CYS A 164 14.10 0.07 2.17
CA CYS A 164 13.37 0.76 3.24
C CYS A 164 12.54 1.93 2.69
N VAL A 165 13.13 2.79 1.86
CA VAL A 165 12.41 3.92 1.24
C VAL A 165 11.26 3.43 0.34
N ALA A 166 11.47 2.35 -0.43
CA ALA A 166 10.42 1.78 -1.24
C ALA A 166 9.26 1.22 -0.39
N TRP A 167 9.55 0.61 0.75
CA TRP A 167 8.55 0.11 1.69
C TRP A 167 7.79 1.25 2.36
N LEU A 168 8.49 2.27 2.88
CA LEU A 168 7.88 3.45 3.49
C LEU A 168 6.93 4.20 2.54
N ARG A 169 7.24 4.21 1.23
CA ARG A 169 6.32 4.71 0.20
C ARG A 169 5.11 3.81 0.00
N ALA A 170 5.31 2.50 -0.03
CA ALA A 170 4.22 1.54 -0.21
C ALA A 170 3.18 1.61 0.91
N ILE A 171 3.62 1.91 2.15
CA ILE A 171 2.73 2.11 3.30
C ILE A 171 2.22 3.55 3.43
N GLY A 172 2.53 4.44 2.48
CA GLY A 172 2.07 5.83 2.47
C GLY A 172 2.75 6.78 3.46
N ALA A 173 3.81 6.33 4.16
CA ALA A 173 4.56 7.17 5.09
C ALA A 173 5.41 8.23 4.37
N LEU A 174 5.88 7.90 3.16
CA LEU A 174 6.64 8.80 2.29
C LEU A 174 5.94 9.06 0.96
N GLU A 175 6.11 10.28 0.46
CA GLU A 175 5.73 10.69 -0.88
C GLU A 175 6.97 10.97 -1.73
N ARG A 176 6.90 10.70 -3.05
CA ARG A 176 8.00 10.95 -3.99
C ARG A 176 7.67 12.10 -4.91
N HIS A 177 8.56 13.08 -5.00
CA HIS A 177 8.43 14.29 -5.81
C HIS A 177 9.33 14.22 -7.06
N GLY A 178 9.18 13.17 -7.87
CA GLY A 178 9.95 13.00 -9.11
C GLY A 178 11.47 12.90 -8.87
N ARG A 179 12.22 13.91 -9.35
CA ARG A 179 13.68 14.08 -9.14
C ARG A 179 14.03 14.93 -7.92
N ALA A 180 13.06 15.67 -7.35
CA ALA A 180 13.28 16.52 -6.19
C ALA A 180 13.45 15.73 -4.88
N GLY A 181 13.25 14.40 -4.92
CA GLY A 181 13.42 13.50 -3.78
C GLY A 181 12.10 13.08 -3.17
N TYR A 182 12.04 13.06 -1.85
CA TYR A 182 10.96 12.51 -1.03
C TYR A 182 10.56 13.50 0.06
N SER A 183 9.32 13.42 0.51
CA SER A 183 8.85 14.12 1.72
C SER A 183 8.10 13.16 2.63
N ILE A 184 8.04 13.51 3.91
CA ILE A 184 7.19 12.82 4.89
C ILE A 184 5.73 13.19 4.61
N ARG A 185 4.86 12.18 4.50
CA ARG A 185 3.41 12.34 4.32
C ARG A 185 2.62 12.03 5.59
N SER A 186 3.06 11.03 6.35
CA SER A 186 2.41 10.68 7.62
C SER A 186 2.81 11.65 8.73
N ALA A 187 1.86 12.03 9.58
CA ALA A 187 2.13 12.84 10.77
C ALA A 187 3.09 12.12 11.74
N ASP A 188 3.03 10.80 11.78
CA ASP A 188 3.93 9.95 12.57
C ASP A 188 4.41 8.76 11.72
N VAL A 189 5.56 8.94 11.08
CA VAL A 189 6.21 7.91 10.24
C VAL A 189 6.51 6.66 11.05
N LYS A 190 6.91 6.81 12.32
CA LYS A 190 7.32 5.69 13.16
C LYS A 190 6.13 4.83 13.54
N ALA A 191 5.05 5.45 14.06
CA ALA A 191 3.83 4.73 14.37
C ALA A 191 3.24 4.03 13.12
N THR A 192 3.25 4.71 11.97
CA THR A 192 2.79 4.13 10.69
C THR A 192 3.62 2.90 10.30
N ALA A 193 4.95 2.97 10.44
CA ALA A 193 5.84 1.87 10.13
C ALA A 193 5.66 0.69 11.10
N ASP A 194 5.51 0.96 12.40
CA ASP A 194 5.27 -0.05 13.43
C ASP A 194 3.95 -0.81 13.21
N GLU A 195 2.88 -0.09 12.86
CA GLU A 195 1.59 -0.70 12.54
C GLU A 195 1.69 -1.57 11.28
N ALA A 196 2.29 -1.03 10.21
CA ALA A 196 2.50 -1.78 8.97
C ALA A 196 3.37 -3.03 9.21
N TRP A 197 4.37 -2.96 10.09
CA TRP A 197 5.21 -4.10 10.45
C TRP A 197 4.41 -5.21 11.15
N LYS A 198 3.54 -4.85 12.10
CA LYS A 198 2.65 -5.81 12.78
C LYS A 198 1.73 -6.51 11.78
N VAL A 199 1.17 -5.77 10.83
CA VAL A 199 0.34 -6.35 9.76
C VAL A 199 1.13 -7.38 8.95
N LEU A 200 2.38 -7.07 8.57
CA LEU A 200 3.23 -8.03 7.85
C LEU A 200 3.48 -9.31 8.67
N GLN A 201 3.70 -9.20 9.98
CA GLN A 201 3.91 -10.35 10.86
C GLN A 201 2.67 -11.25 10.96
N ILE A 202 1.47 -10.66 11.10
CA ILE A 202 0.20 -11.40 11.14
C ILE A 202 -0.02 -12.17 9.83
N LEU A 203 0.23 -11.52 8.70
CA LEU A 203 0.11 -12.16 7.37
C LEU A 203 1.10 -13.32 7.22
N GLN A 204 2.32 -13.18 7.75
CA GLN A 204 3.31 -14.25 7.71
C GLN A 204 2.90 -15.45 8.57
N GLN A 205 2.43 -15.22 9.80
CA GLN A 205 1.93 -16.26 10.70
C GLN A 205 0.76 -17.02 10.06
N SER A 206 -0.17 -16.30 9.42
CA SER A 206 -1.31 -16.89 8.73
C SER A 206 -0.89 -17.79 7.55
N LYS A 207 0.17 -17.42 6.82
CA LYS A 207 0.73 -18.26 5.74
C LYS A 207 1.35 -19.54 6.30
N HIS A 208 2.10 -19.44 7.39
CA HIS A 208 2.71 -20.61 8.04
C HIS A 208 1.66 -21.58 8.58
N GLN A 209 0.60 -21.08 9.23
CA GLN A 209 -0.49 -21.92 9.73
C GLN A 209 -1.17 -22.70 8.58
N ARG A 210 -1.52 -22.01 7.49
CA ARG A 210 -2.15 -22.66 6.32
C ARG A 210 -1.24 -23.68 5.63
N ALA A 211 0.08 -23.50 5.67
CA ALA A 211 1.02 -24.48 5.15
C ALA A 211 1.05 -25.73 6.05
N SER A 212 1.11 -25.54 7.37
CA SER A 212 1.06 -26.63 8.35
C SER A 212 -0.24 -27.44 8.26
N ASP A 213 -1.39 -26.78 8.14
CA ASP A 213 -2.69 -27.45 8.05
C ASP A 213 -2.82 -28.30 6.77
N ARG A 214 -2.14 -27.89 5.69
CA ARG A 214 -2.11 -28.63 4.42
C ARG A 214 -1.19 -29.85 4.43
N GLU A 215 -0.15 -29.83 5.26
CA GLU A 215 0.76 -30.98 5.41
C GLU A 215 0.16 -32.05 6.35
N ALA A 216 -0.75 -31.65 7.24
CA ALA A 216 -1.42 -32.55 8.18
C ALA A 216 -2.67 -33.26 7.62
N ALA A 217 -3.19 -32.80 6.46
CA ALA A 217 -4.39 -33.34 5.80
C ALA A 217 -4.04 -34.28 4.64
#